data_AF-A0A7Y2A2B9-F1
#
_entry.id   AF-A0A7Y2A2B9-F1
#
_cell.length_a   1.000
_cell.length_b   1.000
_cell.length_c   1.000
_cell.angle_alpha   90.00
_cell.angle_beta   90.00
_cell.angle_gamma   90.00
#
_symmetry.space_group_name_H-M   'P 1'
#
loop_
_entity.id
_entity.type
_entity.pdbx_description
1 polymer ?
#
loop_
_entity_poly.entity_id
_entity_poly.type
_entity_poly.pdbx_seq_one_letter_code
_entity_poly.pdbx_strand_id
1 'polypeptide(L)'
;MRLRRRLDLPTPPRRQLAARPHRRRGTVLQVAHHDSHWIGRYARPVECAACGATNDAEARFCSSCGSQLALACPSCGHPNDGASNFCNRCGTGLRGETPPPATAPAEPREERRLATA
;
A
#
# COMPACT_ATOMS: atom_id res chain seq x y z
N MET A 1 94.24 -26.52 20.49
CA MET A 1 93.61 -27.16 19.33
C MET A 1 92.15 -26.74 19.23
N ARG A 2 91.71 -26.35 18.03
CA ARG A 2 90.33 -26.11 17.56
C ARG A 2 89.62 -24.85 18.09
N LEU A 3 90.00 -23.69 17.54
CA LEU A 3 89.11 -22.52 17.40
C LEU A 3 87.96 -22.91 16.47
N ARG A 4 86.78 -23.22 17.01
CA ARG A 4 85.56 -23.39 16.22
C ARG A 4 85.15 -22.02 15.68
N ARG A 5 85.57 -21.70 14.45
CA ARG A 5 85.01 -20.59 13.68
C ARG A 5 83.50 -20.81 13.59
N ARG A 6 82.72 -19.90 14.20
CA ARG A 6 81.28 -19.82 13.93
C ARG A 6 81.16 -19.48 12.45
N LEU A 7 80.63 -20.40 11.65
CA LEU A 7 80.26 -20.11 10.27
C LEU A 7 79.01 -19.26 10.35
N ASP A 8 79.13 -17.98 10.04
CA ASP A 8 77.99 -17.06 9.87
C ASP A 8 77.10 -17.62 8.75
N LEU A 9 76.00 -18.28 9.14
CA LEU A 9 75.00 -18.69 8.18
C LEU A 9 74.25 -17.44 7.69
N PRO A 10 74.06 -17.28 6.37
CA PRO A 10 73.33 -16.13 5.84
C PRO A 10 71.88 -16.17 6.32
N THR A 11 71.38 -15.02 6.78
CA THR A 11 69.99 -14.87 7.21
C THR A 11 69.08 -15.01 5.99
N PRO A 12 68.06 -15.88 6.01
CA PRO A 12 67.13 -15.98 4.88
C PRO A 12 66.31 -14.69 4.77
N PRO A 13 65.99 -14.23 3.54
CA PRO A 13 65.17 -13.04 3.37
C PRO A 13 63.77 -13.29 3.93
N ARG A 14 63.20 -12.28 4.59
CA ARG A 14 61.81 -12.31 5.08
C ARG A 14 60.88 -12.55 3.89
N ARG A 15 60.17 -13.69 3.88
CA ARG A 15 59.10 -13.97 2.93
C ARG A 15 58.05 -12.86 3.03
N GLN A 16 58.03 -11.97 2.05
CA GLN A 16 56.98 -10.98 1.90
C GLN A 16 55.72 -11.70 1.41
N LEU A 17 54.74 -11.85 2.30
CA LEU A 17 53.40 -12.27 1.90
C LEU A 17 52.84 -11.17 0.99
N ALA A 18 52.59 -11.50 -0.27
CA ALA A 18 51.94 -10.57 -1.19
C ALA A 18 50.61 -10.09 -0.58
N ALA A 19 50.39 -8.78 -0.57
CA ALA A 19 49.17 -8.18 -0.07
C ALA A 19 47.97 -8.79 -0.83
N ARG A 20 47.03 -9.37 -0.09
CA ARG A 20 45.78 -9.88 -0.67
C ARG A 20 45.08 -8.72 -1.37
N PRO A 21 44.68 -8.84 -2.66
CA PRO A 21 43.95 -7.76 -3.30
C PRO A 21 42.62 -7.59 -2.56
N HIS A 22 42.41 -6.42 -1.96
CA HIS A 22 41.09 -6.03 -1.49
C HIS A 22 40.21 -5.92 -2.74
N ARG A 23 39.18 -6.76 -2.87
CA ARG A 23 38.09 -6.53 -3.82
C ARG A 23 37.62 -5.10 -3.58
N ARG A 24 37.88 -4.18 -4.51
CA ARG A 24 37.21 -2.89 -4.53
C ARG A 24 35.72 -3.19 -4.58
N ARG A 25 35.02 -2.94 -3.47
CA ARG A 25 33.56 -2.92 -3.45
C ARG A 25 33.17 -1.96 -4.57
N GLY A 26 32.54 -2.50 -5.62
CA GLY A 26 32.12 -1.70 -6.75
C GLY A 26 31.38 -0.49 -6.22
N THR A 27 31.80 0.69 -6.67
CA THR A 27 31.00 1.90 -6.52
C THR A 27 29.69 1.58 -7.22
N VAL A 28 28.67 1.22 -6.44
CA VAL A 28 27.30 1.25 -6.92
C VAL A 28 27.13 2.66 -7.45
N LEU A 29 26.83 2.83 -8.74
CA LEU A 29 26.40 4.14 -9.25
C LEU A 29 25.33 4.61 -8.27
N GLN A 30 25.55 5.74 -7.60
CA GLN A 30 24.54 6.37 -6.77
C GLN A 30 23.40 6.77 -7.69
N VAL A 31 22.47 5.85 -7.93
CA VAL A 31 21.15 6.18 -8.45
C VAL A 31 20.51 7.00 -7.33
N ALA A 32 20.32 8.28 -7.59
CA ALA A 32 19.62 9.21 -6.72
C ALA A 32 18.40 8.55 -6.06
N HIS A 33 18.46 8.31 -4.74
CA HIS A 33 17.34 7.87 -3.92
C HIS A 33 16.41 9.05 -3.59
N HIS A 34 16.03 9.84 -4.58
CA HIS A 34 15.11 10.97 -4.40
C HIS A 34 13.63 10.59 -4.55
N ASP A 35 13.27 9.32 -4.62
CA ASP A 35 11.94 8.97 -5.13
C ASP A 35 11.33 7.73 -4.46
N SER A 36 11.28 7.73 -3.13
CA SER A 36 10.35 6.89 -2.37
C SER A 36 8.87 7.18 -2.70
N HIS A 37 8.59 8.16 -3.58
CA HIS A 37 7.28 8.44 -4.13
C HIS A 37 7.02 7.72 -5.48
N TRP A 38 7.99 7.01 -6.08
CA TRP A 38 7.81 6.37 -7.40
C TRP A 38 6.89 5.13 -7.41
N ILE A 39 6.58 4.52 -6.26
CA ILE A 39 5.54 3.48 -6.15
C ILE A 39 4.11 4.05 -6.07
N GLY A 40 3.94 5.38 -5.97
CA GLY A 40 2.64 6.05 -5.96
C GLY A 40 2.14 6.52 -7.34
N ARG A 41 2.98 6.47 -8.37
CA ARG A 41 2.68 7.07 -9.70
C ARG A 41 1.78 6.23 -10.61
N TYR A 42 1.22 5.12 -10.13
CA TYR A 42 0.32 4.24 -10.91
C TYR A 42 -1.08 4.08 -10.32
N ALA A 43 -1.41 4.79 -9.25
CA ALA A 43 -2.79 4.81 -8.79
C ALA A 43 -3.59 5.65 -9.82
N ARG A 44 -4.58 5.02 -10.46
CA ARG A 44 -5.35 5.66 -11.54
C ARG A 44 -6.09 6.89 -10.99
N PRO A 45 -5.96 8.06 -11.63
CA PRO A 45 -6.67 9.25 -11.19
C PRO A 45 -8.18 9.00 -11.18
N VAL A 46 -8.87 9.68 -10.27
CA VAL A 46 -10.32 9.54 -10.06
C VAL A 46 -11.04 10.79 -10.52
N GLU A 47 -12.19 10.61 -11.16
CA GLU A 47 -13.03 11.71 -11.61
C GLU A 47 -14.08 12.05 -10.54
N CYS A 48 -14.25 13.34 -10.26
CA CYS A 48 -15.25 13.78 -9.32
C CYS A 48 -16.65 13.65 -9.93
N ALA A 49 -17.52 12.82 -9.35
CA ALA A 49 -18.90 12.68 -9.81
C ALA A 49 -19.73 13.99 -9.71
N ALA A 50 -19.31 14.94 -8.86
CA ALA A 50 -20.03 16.20 -8.66
C ALA A 50 -19.65 17.30 -9.67
N CYS A 51 -18.41 17.35 -10.14
CA CYS A 51 -17.92 18.43 -11.01
C CYS A 51 -17.11 17.98 -12.23
N GLY A 52 -16.79 16.68 -12.35
CA GLY A 52 -16.01 16.12 -13.45
C GLY A 52 -14.48 16.32 -13.34
N ALA A 53 -13.98 17.03 -12.32
CA ALA A 53 -12.55 17.25 -12.18
C ALA A 53 -11.78 15.93 -11.94
N THR A 54 -10.63 15.78 -12.58
CA THR A 54 -9.68 14.69 -12.34
C THR A 54 -8.86 14.98 -11.08
N ASN A 55 -8.78 14.04 -10.16
CA ASN A 55 -8.06 14.15 -8.89
C ASN A 55 -7.09 12.99 -8.69
N ASP A 56 -6.10 13.16 -7.81
CA ASP A 56 -5.23 12.08 -7.37
C ASP A 56 -6.04 10.89 -6.84
N ALA A 57 -5.59 9.67 -7.11
CA ALA A 57 -6.27 8.46 -6.71
C ALA A 57 -6.43 8.31 -5.18
N GLU A 58 -5.53 8.95 -4.42
CA GLU A 58 -5.52 8.93 -2.96
C GLU A 58 -6.21 10.18 -2.35
N ALA A 59 -6.74 11.08 -3.19
CA ALA A 59 -7.43 12.28 -2.73
C ALA A 59 -8.72 11.90 -1.96
N ARG A 60 -8.88 12.47 -0.76
CA ARG A 60 -10.09 12.29 0.05
C ARG A 60 -11.21 13.25 -0.34
N PHE A 61 -10.84 14.43 -0.85
CA PHE A 61 -11.74 15.50 -1.27
C PHE A 61 -11.31 16.01 -2.63
N CYS A 62 -12.27 16.50 -3.43
CA CYS A 62 -12.00 17.10 -4.72
C CYS A 62 -11.30 18.45 -4.55
N SER A 63 -10.18 18.65 -5.26
CA SER A 63 -9.43 19.90 -5.25
C SER A 63 -10.18 21.06 -5.91
N SER A 64 -11.17 20.78 -6.76
CA SER A 64 -11.95 21.79 -7.48
C SER A 64 -13.25 22.18 -6.79
N CYS A 65 -13.99 21.24 -6.18
CA CYS A 65 -15.31 21.51 -5.61
C CYS A 65 -15.47 21.11 -4.14
N GLY A 66 -14.48 20.44 -3.54
CA GLY A 66 -14.52 20.00 -2.14
C GLY A 66 -15.37 18.77 -1.84
N SER A 67 -16.07 18.18 -2.84
CA SER A 67 -16.84 16.94 -2.64
C SER A 67 -15.95 15.77 -2.24
N GLN A 68 -16.47 14.86 -1.41
CA GLN A 68 -15.73 13.72 -0.89
C GLN A 68 -15.54 12.65 -1.98
N LEU A 69 -14.30 12.20 -2.19
CA LEU A 69 -13.93 11.23 -3.25
C LEU A 69 -13.72 9.82 -2.71
N ALA A 70 -13.31 9.68 -1.43
CA ALA A 70 -13.10 8.40 -0.79
C ALA A 70 -13.69 8.38 0.63
N LEU A 71 -14.42 7.31 0.96
CA LEU A 71 -15.05 7.06 2.25
C LEU A 71 -14.45 5.83 2.91
N ALA A 72 -13.84 6.01 4.09
CA ALA A 72 -13.44 4.89 4.92
C ALA A 72 -14.67 4.30 5.64
N CYS A 73 -14.83 2.98 5.58
CA CYS A 73 -15.91 2.30 6.28
C CYS A 73 -15.75 2.43 7.81
N PRO A 74 -16.77 2.89 8.55
CA PRO A 74 -16.68 3.05 10.01
C PRO A 74 -16.59 1.71 10.76
N SER A 75 -17.09 0.62 10.19
CA SER A 75 -17.02 -0.71 10.83
C SER A 75 -15.71 -1.45 10.59
N CYS A 76 -15.11 -1.32 9.40
CA CYS A 76 -13.98 -2.16 9.00
C CYS A 76 -12.76 -1.40 8.44
N GLY A 77 -12.83 -0.07 8.33
CA GLY A 77 -11.76 0.80 7.84
C GLY A 77 -11.46 0.71 6.34
N HIS A 78 -12.16 -0.15 5.59
CA HIS A 78 -11.92 -0.30 4.15
C HIS A 78 -12.23 1.00 3.40
N PRO A 79 -11.35 1.49 2.50
CA PRO A 79 -11.65 2.62 1.63
C PRO A 79 -12.68 2.24 0.57
N ASN A 80 -13.67 3.09 0.35
CA ASN A 80 -14.70 2.94 -0.67
C ASN A 80 -14.79 4.25 -1.46
N ASP A 81 -15.39 4.19 -2.65
CA ASP A 81 -15.68 5.38 -3.45
C ASP A 81 -16.64 6.33 -2.71
N GLY A 82 -16.45 7.63 -2.86
CA GLY A 82 -17.30 8.66 -2.25
C GLY A 82 -18.78 8.57 -2.64
N ALA A 83 -19.08 7.96 -3.78
CA ALA A 83 -20.43 7.65 -4.25
C ALA A 83 -21.07 6.40 -3.62
N SER A 84 -20.29 5.57 -2.90
CA SER A 84 -20.75 4.28 -2.37
C SER A 84 -21.75 4.46 -1.22
N ASN A 85 -22.89 3.78 -1.29
CA ASN A 85 -23.86 3.73 -0.20
C ASN A 85 -23.52 2.66 0.86
N PHE A 86 -22.91 1.55 0.44
CA PHE A 86 -22.52 0.42 1.30
C PHE A 86 -21.04 0.09 1.14
N CYS A 87 -20.43 -0.51 2.16
CA CYS A 87 -19.05 -0.97 2.10
C CYS A 87 -18.93 -2.22 1.21
N ASN A 88 -18.07 -2.16 0.20
CA ASN A 88 -17.82 -3.28 -0.72
C ASN A 88 -17.11 -4.48 -0.08
N ARG A 89 -16.66 -4.34 1.18
CA ARG A 89 -16.00 -5.41 1.93
C ARG A 89 -16.88 -6.03 3.01
N CYS A 90 -17.65 -5.23 3.76
CA CYS A 90 -18.42 -5.73 4.91
C CYS A 90 -19.92 -5.41 4.87
N GLY A 91 -20.41 -4.66 3.88
CA GLY A 91 -21.83 -4.32 3.73
C GLY A 91 -22.37 -3.20 4.63
N THR A 92 -21.57 -2.67 5.57
CA THR A 92 -22.00 -1.53 6.41
C THR A 92 -22.40 -0.32 5.57
N GLY A 93 -23.51 0.33 5.91
CA GLY A 93 -23.91 1.61 5.32
C GLY A 93 -22.86 2.69 5.58
N LEU A 94 -22.37 3.33 4.52
CA LEU A 94 -21.31 4.36 4.58
C LEU A 94 -21.88 5.76 4.73
N ARG A 95 -23.08 5.97 4.18
CA ARG A 95 -23.83 7.20 4.31
C ARG A 95 -24.87 6.98 5.39
N GLY A 96 -25.04 7.97 6.26
CA GLY A 96 -26.08 8.00 7.29
C GLY A 96 -27.48 8.16 6.72
N GLU A 97 -27.77 7.54 5.57
CA GLU A 97 -29.14 7.38 5.12
C GLU A 97 -29.73 6.26 5.98
N THR A 98 -30.46 6.66 7.02
CA THR A 98 -31.45 5.78 7.63
C THR A 98 -32.22 5.15 6.47
N PRO A 99 -32.19 3.81 6.29
CA PRO A 99 -32.97 3.19 5.23
C PRO A 99 -34.40 3.71 5.37
N PRO A 100 -35.07 4.13 4.27
CA PRO A 100 -36.47 4.51 4.33
C PRO A 100 -37.17 3.39 5.08
N PRO A 101 -37.98 3.70 6.11
CA PRO A 101 -38.59 2.66 6.93
C PRO A 101 -39.22 1.68 5.97
N ALA A 102 -38.78 0.42 6.06
CA ALA A 102 -39.34 -0.65 5.27
C ALA A 102 -40.83 -0.65 5.60
N THR A 103 -41.63 -0.03 4.73
CA THR A 103 -43.07 -0.18 4.74
C THR A 103 -43.29 -1.68 4.76
N ALA A 104 -43.90 -2.12 5.87
CA ALA A 104 -44.11 -3.51 6.20
C ALA A 104 -44.63 -4.30 4.99
N PRO A 105 -44.39 -5.62 4.94
CA PRO A 105 -44.96 -6.47 3.91
C PRO A 105 -46.46 -6.17 3.83
N ALA A 106 -46.98 -5.98 2.62
CA ALA A 106 -48.40 -5.99 2.38
C ALA A 106 -48.98 -7.24 3.07
N GLU A 107 -49.90 -6.99 3.99
CA GLU A 107 -50.63 -7.98 4.79
C GLU A 107 -50.93 -9.25 3.98
N PRO A 108 -50.89 -10.46 4.58
CA PRO A 108 -51.44 -11.63 3.92
C PRO A 108 -52.88 -11.31 3.58
N ARG A 109 -53.24 -11.40 2.29
CA ARG A 109 -54.62 -11.24 1.84
C ARG A 109 -55.45 -12.40 2.36
N GLU A 110 -55.90 -12.27 3.61
CA GLU A 110 -56.98 -13.03 4.22
C GLU A 110 -58.29 -12.63 3.51
N GLU A 111 -58.48 -13.16 2.29
CA GLU A 111 -59.73 -12.99 1.53
C GLU A 111 -59.85 -14.21 0.60
N ARG A 112 -60.80 -15.15 0.75
CA ARG A 112 -62.16 -15.03 1.25
C ARG A 112 -62.66 -16.46 1.52
N ARG A 113 -63.11 -16.77 2.74
CA ARG A 113 -63.98 -17.93 2.97
C ARG A 113 -65.32 -17.66 2.28
N LEU A 114 -65.73 -18.56 1.40
CA LEU A 114 -67.13 -18.72 0.99
C LEU A 114 -67.52 -20.16 1.31
N ALA A 115 -68.35 -20.30 2.33
CA ALA A 115 -69.10 -21.51 2.64
C ALA A 115 -70.29 -21.60 1.68
N THR A 116 -70.62 -22.81 1.20
CA THR A 116 -72.02 -23.17 0.91
C THR A 116 -72.23 -24.69 0.75
N ALA A 117 -73.27 -25.15 1.45
CA ALA A 117 -74.15 -26.34 1.36
C ALA A 117 -73.55 -27.73 1.04
#